data_AF-A0A975J466-F1
#
_entry.id   AF-A0A975J466-F1
#
_cell.length_a   1.000
_cell.length_b   1.000
_cell.length_c   1.000
_cell.angle_alpha   90.00
_cell.angle_beta   90.00
_cell.angle_gamma   90.00
#
_symmetry.space_group_name_H-M   'P 1'
#
loop_
_entity.id
_entity.type
_entity.pdbx_description
1 polymer ?
#
loop_
_entity_poly.entity_id
_entity_poly.type
_entity_poly.pdbx_seq_one_letter_code
_entity_poly.pdbx_strand_id
1 'polypeptide(L)' 'MDHAINSLQPFYEVTLDQFIEEHRSGNYTKLSDNPYYTEVKALIDAMNILRKYLGWETIKLKNEVEFYMEG' A
#
# COMPACT_ATOMS: atom_id res chain seq x y z
N MET A 1 11.72 -8.88 14.88
CA MET A 1 10.32 -8.77 14.42
C MET A 1 10.11 -7.49 13.62
N ASP A 2 10.73 -6.38 14.03
CA ASP A 2 10.84 -5.14 13.23
C ASP A 2 11.51 -5.36 11.86
N HIS A 3 12.54 -6.20 11.80
CA HIS A 3 13.28 -6.53 10.58
C HIS A 3 12.43 -7.08 9.42
N ALA A 4 11.31 -7.76 9.69
CA ALA A 4 10.46 -8.31 8.63
C ALA A 4 9.62 -7.21 7.97
N ILE A 5 9.07 -6.28 8.77
CA ILE A 5 8.37 -5.10 8.25
C ILE A 5 9.37 -4.21 7.49
N ASN A 6 10.56 -3.99 8.06
CA ASN A 6 11.61 -3.19 7.41
C ASN A 6 12.10 -3.82 6.09
N SER A 7 11.99 -5.15 5.95
CA SER A 7 12.32 -5.84 4.69
C SER A 7 11.23 -5.72 3.64
N LEU A 8 9.95 -5.62 4.05
CA LEU A 8 8.79 -5.44 3.16
C LEU A 8 8.57 -3.97 2.78
N GLN A 9 8.99 -3.04 3.64
CA GLN A 9 8.83 -1.61 3.46
C GLN A 9 9.31 -1.07 2.10
N PRO A 10 10.53 -1.37 1.60
CA PRO A 10 10.96 -0.85 0.31
C PRO A 10 10.11 -1.36 -0.86
N PHE A 11 9.61 -2.60 -0.79
CA PHE A 11 8.70 -3.14 -1.81
C PHE A 11 7.34 -2.46 -1.75
N TYR A 12 6.83 -2.23 -0.54
CA TYR A 12 5.59 -1.48 -0.33
C TYR A 12 5.69 -0.06 -0.88
N GLU A 13 6.76 0.66 -0.57
CA GLU A 13 6.96 2.04 -1.01
C GLU A 13 7.06 2.14 -2.54
N VAL A 14 7.85 1.29 -3.20
CA VAL A 14 7.98 1.30 -4.67
C VAL A 14 6.66 0.94 -5.35
N THR A 15 5.98 -0.10 -4.87
CA THR A 15 4.71 -0.54 -5.48
C THR A 15 3.62 0.50 -5.26
N LEU A 16 3.60 1.16 -4.09
CA LEU A 16 2.66 2.23 -3.81
C LEU A 16 2.90 3.45 -4.70
N ASP A 17 4.16 3.84 -4.91
CA ASP A 17 4.50 4.95 -5.82
C ASP A 17 4.03 4.68 -7.24
N GLN A 18 4.31 3.47 -7.78
CA GLN A 18 3.80 3.03 -9.08
C GLN A 18 2.28 3.01 -9.14
N PHE A 19 1.62 2.55 -8.06
CA PHE A 19 0.17 2.58 -7.96
C PHE A 19 -0.34 4.03 -8.05
N ILE A 20 0.22 4.98 -7.31
CA ILE A 20 -0.24 6.38 -7.30
C ILE A 20 -0.02 7.03 -8.66
N GLU A 21 1.16 6.85 -9.27
CA GLU A 21 1.46 7.41 -10.60
C GLU A 21 0.46 6.92 -11.65
N GLU A 22 0.21 5.62 -11.70
CA GLU A 22 -0.76 5.02 -12.61
C GLU A 22 -2.18 5.44 -12.26
N HIS A 23 -2.51 5.59 -10.99
CA HIS A 23 -3.85 6.03 -10.57
C HIS A 23 -4.13 7.47 -11.00
N ARG A 24 -3.12 8.34 -10.94
CA ARG A 24 -3.18 9.73 -11.41
C ARG A 24 -3.29 9.81 -12.94
N SER A 25 -2.56 8.97 -13.66
CA SER A 25 -2.47 9.00 -15.13
C SER A 25 -3.64 8.28 -15.81
N GLY A 26 -4.09 7.16 -15.26
CA GLY A 26 -4.98 6.21 -15.94
C GLY A 26 -6.48 6.50 -15.86
N ASN A 27 -6.90 7.62 -15.22
CA ASN A 27 -8.32 7.96 -15.01
C ASN A 27 -9.14 6.81 -14.37
N TYR A 28 -8.51 5.99 -13.53
CA TYR A 28 -9.19 4.88 -12.88
C TYR A 28 -10.18 5.42 -11.83
N THR A 29 -11.46 5.02 -11.93
CA THR A 29 -12.49 5.47 -10.98
C THR A 29 -12.47 4.70 -9.66
N LYS A 30 -11.94 3.46 -9.68
CA LYS A 30 -11.79 2.61 -8.50
C LYS A 30 -10.33 2.26 -8.29
N LEU A 31 -9.94 2.14 -7.02
CA LEU A 31 -8.61 1.65 -6.64
C LEU A 31 -8.33 0.26 -7.22
N SER A 32 -9.35 -0.60 -7.29
CA SER A 32 -9.24 -1.96 -7.82
C SER A 32 -8.98 -2.07 -9.31
N ASP A 33 -9.24 -0.99 -10.07
CA ASP A 33 -9.05 -0.98 -11.52
C ASP A 33 -7.59 -0.70 -11.89
N ASN A 34 -6.77 -0.26 -10.92
CA ASN A 34 -5.35 -0.05 -11.11
C ASN A 34 -4.62 -1.41 -11.19
N PRO A 35 -3.74 -1.62 -12.19
CA PRO A 35 -3.01 -2.87 -12.37
C PRO A 35 -2.15 -3.27 -11.15
N TYR A 36 -1.66 -2.29 -10.38
CA TYR A 36 -0.85 -2.51 -9.17
C TYR A 36 -1.69 -2.78 -7.91
N TYR A 37 -3.02 -2.70 -7.99
CA TYR A 37 -3.90 -2.86 -6.82
C TYR A 37 -3.67 -4.16 -6.07
N THR A 38 -3.62 -5.28 -6.80
CA THR A 38 -3.45 -6.61 -6.20
C THR A 38 -2.11 -6.74 -5.48
N GLU A 39 -1.05 -6.17 -6.05
CA GLU A 39 0.30 -6.23 -5.49
C GLU A 39 0.42 -5.38 -4.22
N VAL A 40 -0.01 -4.11 -4.27
CA VAL A 40 -0.03 -3.23 -3.10
C VAL A 40 -0.91 -3.83 -1.99
N LYS A 41 -2.06 -4.39 -2.34
CA LYS A 41 -2.97 -5.01 -1.37
C LYS A 41 -2.32 -6.22 -0.69
N ALA A 42 -1.61 -7.06 -1.43
CA ALA A 42 -0.90 -8.21 -0.89
C ALA A 42 0.22 -7.79 0.09
N LEU A 43 0.99 -6.76 -0.25
CA LEU A 43 2.03 -6.20 0.62
C LEU A 43 1.43 -5.62 1.90
N ILE A 44 0.36 -4.83 1.78
CA ILE A 44 -0.38 -4.29 2.93
C ILE A 44 -0.91 -5.41 3.82
N ASP A 45 -1.49 -6.47 3.25
CA ASP A 45 -2.01 -7.59 4.04
C ASP A 45 -0.90 -8.33 4.78
N ALA A 46 0.24 -8.58 4.12
CA ALA A 46 1.41 -9.18 4.76
C ALA A 46 1.93 -8.31 5.93
N MET A 47 2.05 -7.00 5.71
CA MET A 47 2.46 -6.05 6.77
C MET A 47 1.42 -5.98 7.89
N ASN A 48 0.12 -6.05 7.57
CA ASN A 48 -0.96 -6.00 8.54
C ASN A 48 -1.01 -7.25 9.44
N ILE A 49 -0.66 -8.43 8.92
CA ILE A 49 -0.51 -9.64 9.74
C ILE A 49 0.57 -9.43 10.81
N LEU A 50 1.73 -8.88 10.40
CA LEU A 50 2.83 -8.57 11.32
C LEU A 50 2.45 -7.48 12.32
N ARG A 51 1.84 -6.39 11.86
CA ARG A 51 1.35 -5.28 12.69
C ARG A 51 0.33 -5.75 13.72
N LYS A 52 -0.62 -6.59 13.32
CA LYS A 52 -1.63 -7.17 14.22
C LYS A 52 -0.97 -8.00 15.33
N TYR A 53 0.05 -8.78 14.99
CA TYR A 53 0.80 -9.56 15.99
C TYR A 53 1.55 -8.65 16.98
N LEU A 54 2.02 -7.48 16.53
CA LEU A 54 2.71 -6.48 17.35
C LEU A 54 1.77 -5.52 18.10
N GLY A 55 0.45 -5.60 17.86
CA GLY A 55 -0.53 -4.66 18.42
C GLY A 55 -0.52 -3.27 17.77
N TRP A 56 0.05 -3.14 16.57
CA TRP A 56 0.10 -1.88 15.81
C TRP A 56 -1.15 -1.68 14.94
N GLU A 57 -1.41 -0.43 14.56
CA GLU A 57 -2.50 -0.10 13.65
C GLU A 57 -2.26 -0.63 12.24
N THR A 58 -3.34 -1.11 11.62
CA THR A 58 -3.33 -1.64 10.26
C THR A 58 -3.25 -0.53 9.22
N ILE A 59 -2.47 -0.74 8.17
CA ILE A 59 -2.46 0.09 6.97
C ILE A 59 -3.76 -0.15 6.19
N LYS A 60 -4.39 0.95 5.76
CA LYS A 60 -5.51 0.91 4.81
C LYS A 60 -5.07 1.63 3.54
N LEU A 61 -5.05 0.91 2.42
CA LEU A 61 -4.67 1.45 1.11
C LEU A 61 -5.39 2.77 0.79
N LYS A 62 -6.69 2.87 1.12
CA LYS A 62 -7.47 4.08 0.89
C LYS A 62 -6.86 5.32 1.57
N ASN A 63 -6.47 5.20 2.84
CA ASN A 63 -5.91 6.32 3.59
C ASN A 63 -4.58 6.79 2.99
N GLU A 64 -3.76 5.83 2.55
CA GLU A 64 -2.47 6.12 1.93
C GLU A 64 -2.69 6.85 0.61
N VAL A 65 -3.60 6.36 -0.24
CA VAL A 65 -3.94 7.01 -1.51
C VAL A 65 -4.51 8.40 -1.29
N GLU A 66 -5.41 8.60 -0.30
CA GLU A 66 -5.91 9.92 0.06
C GLU A 66 -4.77 10.86 0.47
N PHE A 67 -3.86 10.42 1.36
CA PHE A 67 -2.69 11.20 1.79
C PHE A 67 -1.80 11.61 0.61
N TYR A 68 -1.48 10.68 -0.29
CA TYR A 68 -0.64 10.96 -1.46
C TYR A 68 -1.36 11.75 -2.56
N MET A 69 -2.69 11.76 -2.63
CA MET A 69 -3.46 12.49 -3.65
C MET A 69 -3.87 13.89 -3.20
N GLU A 70 -3.99 14.13 -1.89
CA GLU A 70 -4.25 15.45 -1.32
C GLU A 70 -2.98 16.29 -1.09
N GLY A 71 -1.80 15.67 -1.22
CA GLY A 71 -0.47 16.29 -1.10
C GLY A 71 0.13 16.79 -2.40
#